data_AF-A0A212J7M5-F1
#
_entry.id   AF-A0A212J7M5-F1
#
_cell.length_a   1.000
_cell.length_b   1.000
_cell.length_c   1.000
_cell.angle_alpha   90.00
_cell.angle_beta   90.00
_cell.angle_gamma   90.00
#
_symmetry.space_group_name_H-M   'P 1'
#
loop_
_entity.id
_entity.type
_entity.pdbx_description
1 polymer ?
#
loop_
_entity_poly.entity_id
_entity_poly.type
_entity_poly.pdbx_seq_one_letter_code
_entity_poly.pdbx_strand_id
1 'polypeptide(L)'
;MKTLALAYRQRENCSRWSAAFRKSRFLNKSKLVEDNNNKRKKGGRPKKSSVSRKSKTIGVCFSEPELYALRHRAAKVRLPLSVYCHDAVLSGVIKEPLKKEDIEILRELSAIGNNLNQLAKTAKFLSTKRLENKAQTVLEDIQTIINKLSDDWKNSKRKKL
;
A
#
# COMPACT_ATOMS: atom_id res chain seq x y z
N MET A 1 3.49 -13.92 40.76
CA MET A 1 4.12 -13.02 39.77
C MET A 1 3.26 -13.02 38.51
N LYS A 2 2.28 -12.11 38.43
CA LYS A 2 1.29 -12.03 37.33
C LYS A 2 1.52 -10.74 36.53
N THR A 3 1.93 -10.92 35.27
CA THR A 3 1.50 -10.23 34.03
C THR A 3 1.14 -8.73 34.04
N LEU A 4 1.97 -7.96 33.31
CA LEU A 4 1.64 -7.05 32.20
C LEU A 4 0.25 -6.39 32.19
N ALA A 5 0.20 -5.08 32.47
CA ALA A 5 -0.69 -4.12 31.78
C ALA A 5 -0.43 -2.68 32.26
N LEU A 6 0.55 -1.98 31.68
CA LEU A 6 0.60 -0.52 31.75
C LEU A 6 1.05 0.03 30.39
N ALA A 7 0.15 -0.08 29.41
CA ALA A 7 0.16 0.82 28.26
C ALA A 7 -0.36 2.19 28.72
N TYR A 8 0.49 2.95 29.40
CA TYR A 8 0.28 4.37 29.67
C TYR A 8 1.46 5.13 29.07
N ARG A 9 1.27 5.68 27.86
CA ARG A 9 2.17 6.69 27.32
C ARG A 9 1.33 7.77 26.62
N GLN A 10 1.18 8.88 27.35
CA GLN A 10 0.87 10.25 26.92
C GLN A 10 0.53 10.48 25.44
N ARG A 11 -0.68 10.99 25.18
CA ARG A 11 -0.91 12.08 24.21
C ARG A 11 -1.96 13.03 24.77
N GLU A 12 -1.54 13.76 25.78
CA GLU A 12 -2.23 14.94 26.31
C GLU A 12 -2.09 16.06 25.28
N ASN A 13 -3.19 16.33 24.58
CA ASN A 13 -3.59 17.58 23.91
C ASN A 13 -4.65 17.29 22.84
N CYS A 14 -5.69 16.58 23.22
CA CYS A 14 -6.89 16.46 22.40
C CYS A 14 -7.95 17.38 23.00
N SER A 15 -8.26 18.48 22.31
CA SER A 15 -9.31 19.42 22.70
C SER A 15 -10.63 18.67 22.95
N ARG A 16 -11.49 19.16 23.87
CA ARG A 16 -12.81 18.55 24.16
C ARG A 16 -13.63 18.27 22.89
N TRP A 17 -13.47 19.10 21.86
CA TRP A 17 -14.09 18.93 20.54
C TRP A 17 -13.55 17.72 19.76
N SER A 18 -12.25 17.45 19.85
CA SER A 18 -11.63 16.27 19.23
C SER A 18 -11.97 14.95 19.94
N ALA A 19 -12.39 15.00 21.21
CA ALA A 19 -12.94 13.85 21.94
C ALA A 19 -14.41 13.59 21.57
N ALA A 20 -15.22 14.65 21.48
CA ALA A 20 -16.62 14.57 21.06
C ALA A 20 -16.78 14.02 19.64
N PHE A 21 -15.93 14.47 18.71
CA PHE A 21 -15.90 13.97 17.31
C PHE A 21 -15.43 12.51 17.18
N ARG A 22 -14.70 11.99 18.18
CA ARG A 22 -14.31 10.57 18.23
C ARG A 22 -15.41 9.67 18.76
N LYS A 23 -16.18 10.12 19.76
CA LYS A 23 -17.35 9.38 20.27
C LYS A 23 -18.45 9.18 19.20
N SER A 24 -18.66 10.15 18.31
CA SER A 24 -19.63 10.02 17.21
C SER A 24 -19.19 9.08 16.08
N ARG A 25 -17.90 8.73 16.00
CA ARG A 25 -17.32 7.92 14.92
C ARG A 25 -17.54 6.41 15.08
N PHE A 26 -17.88 5.95 16.30
CA PHE A 26 -18.11 4.54 16.60
C PHE A 26 -19.56 4.07 16.44
N LEU A 27 -20.52 4.96 16.11
CA LEU A 27 -21.85 4.53 15.65
C LEU A 27 -21.81 4.27 14.15
N ASN A 28 -21.38 3.07 13.76
CA ASN A 28 -21.63 2.52 12.43
C ASN A 28 -23.13 2.27 12.26
N LYS A 29 -23.87 3.27 11.78
CA LYS A 29 -25.19 3.06 11.20
C LYS A 29 -25.03 3.00 9.68
N SER A 30 -24.59 1.85 9.18
CA SER A 30 -24.66 1.52 7.75
C SER A 30 -26.12 1.30 7.34
N LYS A 31 -26.93 2.37 7.34
CA LYS A 31 -28.19 2.37 6.61
C LYS A 31 -27.86 2.52 5.13
N LEU A 32 -27.80 1.40 4.41
CA LEU A 32 -27.94 1.40 2.95
C LEU A 32 -29.34 1.95 2.65
N VAL A 33 -29.41 3.23 2.30
CA VAL A 33 -30.66 3.84 1.83
C VAL A 33 -30.72 3.57 0.34
N GLU A 34 -31.47 2.53 -0.05
CA GLU A 34 -31.91 2.35 -1.43
C GLU A 34 -32.77 3.55 -1.83
N ASP A 35 -32.28 4.35 -2.77
CA ASP A 35 -33.02 5.47 -3.35
C ASP A 35 -34.17 4.89 -4.20
N ASN A 36 -35.32 4.65 -3.57
CA ASN A 36 -36.57 4.30 -4.25
C ASN A 36 -36.95 5.44 -5.21
N ASN A 37 -36.78 5.21 -6.51
CA ASN A 37 -36.88 6.19 -7.59
C ASN A 37 -38.32 6.71 -7.89
N ASN A 38 -39.33 6.41 -7.07
CA ASN A 38 -40.73 6.57 -7.47
C ASN A 38 -41.57 7.60 -6.68
N LYS A 39 -40.97 8.59 -6.01
CA LYS A 39 -41.72 9.74 -5.43
C LYS A 39 -41.00 11.07 -5.61
N ARG A 40 -40.91 11.57 -6.85
CA ARG A 40 -40.42 12.92 -7.14
C ARG A 40 -41.47 13.95 -6.67
N LYS A 41 -41.16 14.74 -5.64
CA LYS A 41 -41.98 15.91 -5.27
C LYS A 41 -41.86 16.97 -6.38
N LYS A 42 -42.98 17.57 -6.79
CA LYS A 42 -43.13 18.50 -7.94
C LYS A 42 -42.40 19.86 -7.83
N GLY A 43 -41.46 20.04 -6.91
CA GLY A 43 -40.75 21.31 -6.73
C GLY A 43 -39.38 21.19 -6.07
N GLY A 44 -38.47 22.10 -6.43
CA GLY A 44 -37.11 22.23 -5.90
C GLY A 44 -36.00 21.78 -6.87
N ARG A 45 -34.74 22.12 -6.55
CA ARG A 45 -33.56 21.64 -7.30
C ARG A 45 -33.50 20.11 -7.23
N PRO A 46 -33.36 19.39 -8.35
CA PRO A 46 -33.32 17.93 -8.35
C PRO A 46 -32.20 17.42 -7.43
N LYS A 47 -32.53 16.40 -6.63
CA LYS A 47 -31.57 15.74 -5.73
C LYS A 47 -30.44 15.13 -6.57
N LYS A 48 -29.19 15.40 -6.18
CA LYS A 48 -28.02 14.79 -6.80
C LYS A 48 -28.08 13.26 -6.63
N SER A 49 -27.72 12.51 -7.67
CA SER A 49 -27.74 11.04 -7.64
C SER A 49 -26.89 10.49 -6.49
N SER A 50 -27.29 9.36 -5.92
CA SER A 50 -26.51 8.67 -4.87
C SER A 50 -25.05 8.47 -5.25
N VAL A 51 -24.78 8.13 -6.52
CA VAL A 51 -23.45 7.88 -7.08
C VAL A 51 -22.58 9.14 -7.11
N SER A 52 -23.13 10.31 -7.42
CA SER A 52 -22.36 11.56 -7.57
C SER A 52 -22.37 12.44 -6.31
N ARG A 53 -23.07 12.01 -5.26
CA ARG A 53 -23.18 12.71 -3.98
C ARG A 53 -22.00 12.38 -3.08
N LYS A 54 -21.16 13.38 -2.78
CA LYS A 54 -20.07 13.30 -1.79
C LYS A 54 -20.62 13.47 -0.35
N SER A 55 -21.26 12.44 0.20
CA SER A 55 -21.91 12.49 1.53
C SER A 55 -21.05 11.93 2.68
N LYS A 56 -19.96 11.22 2.37
CA LYS A 56 -19.07 10.59 3.35
C LYS A 56 -17.85 11.49 3.59
N THR A 57 -17.47 11.65 4.84
CA THR A 57 -16.32 12.47 5.25
C THR A 57 -15.33 11.63 6.04
N ILE A 58 -14.05 11.78 5.72
CA ILE A 58 -12.93 11.16 6.46
C ILE A 58 -12.19 12.29 7.18
N GLY A 59 -12.05 12.20 8.50
CA GLY A 59 -11.32 13.18 9.31
C GLY A 59 -9.89 12.73 9.55
N VAL A 60 -8.92 13.51 9.03
CA VAL A 60 -7.47 13.30 9.22
C VAL A 60 -6.90 14.51 9.96
N CYS A 61 -6.08 14.26 10.99
CA CYS A 61 -5.37 15.30 11.71
C CYS A 61 -3.90 15.30 11.26
N PHE A 62 -3.36 16.49 11.01
CA PHE A 62 -1.97 16.69 10.57
C PHE A 62 -1.19 17.45 11.64
N SER A 63 0.12 17.23 11.68
CA SER A 63 1.02 18.15 12.39
C SER A 63 1.20 19.47 11.62
N GLU A 64 1.67 20.52 12.29
CA GLU A 64 1.95 21.81 11.65
C GLU A 64 2.89 21.71 10.43
N PRO A 65 4.04 20.99 10.48
CA PRO A 65 4.92 20.85 9.31
C PRO A 65 4.28 20.05 8.18
N GLU A 66 3.49 19.02 8.49
CA GLU A 66 2.74 18.26 7.48
C GLU A 66 1.73 19.13 6.74
N LEU A 67 0.98 19.96 7.47
CA LEU A 67 0.01 20.88 6.90
C LEU A 67 0.68 21.92 6.00
N TYR A 68 1.83 22.45 6.43
CA TYR A 68 2.63 23.37 5.61
C TYR A 68 3.09 22.72 4.30
N ALA A 69 3.60 21.49 4.37
CA ALA A 69 4.03 20.75 3.18
C ALA A 69 2.88 20.51 2.21
N LEU A 70 1.69 20.14 2.71
CA LEU A 70 0.49 19.95 1.89
C LEU A 70 0.03 21.26 1.23
N ARG A 71 0.02 22.37 1.97
CA ARG A 71 -0.31 23.71 1.43
C ARG A 71 0.65 24.11 0.32
N HIS A 72 1.94 23.91 0.54
CA HIS A 72 2.96 24.23 -0.46
C HIS A 72 2.79 23.37 -1.73
N ARG A 73 2.52 22.07 -1.60
CA ARG A 73 2.24 21.19 -2.75
C ARG A 73 0.97 21.60 -3.50
N ALA A 74 -0.10 21.95 -2.77
CA ALA A 74 -1.35 22.42 -3.37
C ALA A 74 -1.15 23.75 -4.12
N ALA A 75 -0.36 24.67 -3.56
CA ALA A 75 -0.01 25.95 -4.17
C ALA A 75 0.75 25.77 -5.49
N LYS A 76 1.66 24.78 -5.59
CA LYS A 76 2.36 24.45 -6.85
C LYS A 76 1.41 24.10 -7.97
N VAL A 77 0.33 23.38 -7.67
CA VAL A 77 -0.69 22.95 -8.65
C VAL A 77 -1.82 23.99 -8.77
N ARG A 78 -1.77 25.09 -8.00
CA ARG A 78 -2.80 26.14 -7.93
C ARG A 78 -4.20 25.59 -7.61
N LEU A 79 -4.27 24.53 -6.81
CA LEU A 79 -5.52 23.93 -6.36
C LEU A 79 -5.79 24.26 -4.89
N PRO A 80 -7.07 24.35 -4.48
CA PRO A 80 -7.39 24.44 -3.07
C PRO A 80 -6.99 23.14 -2.36
N LEU A 81 -6.54 23.28 -1.12
CA LEU A 81 -6.00 22.18 -0.31
C LEU A 81 -6.94 20.97 -0.24
N SER A 82 -8.26 21.20 -0.16
CA SER A 82 -9.26 20.14 -0.09
C SER A 82 -9.35 19.31 -1.37
N VAL A 83 -9.26 19.94 -2.54
CA VAL A 83 -9.28 19.25 -3.85
C VAL A 83 -7.97 18.51 -4.04
N TYR A 84 -6.84 19.17 -3.75
CA TYR A 84 -5.53 18.52 -3.79
C TYR A 84 -5.48 17.26 -2.93
N CYS A 85 -5.93 17.31 -1.67
CA CYS A 85 -5.95 16.13 -0.79
C CYS A 85 -6.92 15.05 -1.28
N HIS A 86 -8.10 15.43 -1.79
CA HIS A 86 -9.06 14.47 -2.35
C HIS A 86 -8.45 13.71 -3.53
N ASP A 87 -7.82 14.44 -4.46
CA ASP A 87 -7.26 13.84 -5.67
C ASP A 87 -5.99 13.06 -5.35
N ALA A 88 -5.13 13.55 -4.46
CA ALA A 88 -3.94 12.84 -4.01
C ALA A 88 -4.26 11.52 -3.31
N VAL A 89 -5.39 11.43 -2.58
CA VAL A 89 -5.84 10.18 -1.95
C VAL A 89 -6.41 9.21 -2.99
N LEU A 90 -7.13 9.71 -4.00
CA LEU A 90 -7.67 8.86 -5.07
C LEU A 90 -6.59 8.36 -6.04
N SER A 91 -5.59 9.19 -6.34
CA SER A 91 -4.49 8.86 -7.25
C SER A 91 -3.31 8.21 -6.54
N GLY A 92 -3.28 8.28 -5.20
CA GLY A 92 -2.18 7.76 -4.39
C GLY A 92 -2.07 6.25 -4.55
N VAL A 93 -1.00 5.79 -5.18
CA VAL A 93 -0.69 4.35 -5.23
C VAL A 93 -0.12 3.96 -3.88
N ILE A 94 -0.92 3.29 -3.06
CA ILE A 94 -0.44 2.59 -1.87
C ILE A 94 0.15 1.27 -2.36
N LYS A 95 1.48 1.19 -2.41
CA LYS A 95 2.15 -0.08 -2.71
C LYS A 95 2.00 -0.99 -1.51
N GLU A 96 1.40 -2.15 -1.72
CA GLU A 96 1.39 -3.20 -0.71
C GLU A 96 2.84 -3.64 -0.43
N PRO A 97 3.21 -3.88 0.84
CA PRO A 97 4.53 -4.44 1.13
C PRO A 97 4.63 -5.82 0.46
N LEU A 98 5.80 -6.10 -0.13
CA LEU A 98 6.09 -7.41 -0.72
C LEU A 98 5.92 -8.51 0.33
N LYS A 99 5.41 -9.68 -0.09
CA LYS A 99 5.30 -10.82 0.82
C LYS A 99 6.70 -11.28 1.24
N LYS A 100 6.79 -11.92 2.41
CA LYS A 100 8.07 -12.45 2.90
C LYS A 100 8.69 -13.43 1.89
N GLU A 101 7.85 -14.27 1.29
CA GLU A 101 8.20 -15.20 0.22
C GLU A 101 8.85 -14.47 -0.98
N ASP A 102 8.20 -13.42 -1.50
CA ASP A 102 8.73 -12.63 -2.63
C ASP A 102 10.08 -11.96 -2.30
N ILE A 103 10.23 -11.48 -1.06
CA ILE A 103 11.47 -10.84 -0.58
C ILE A 103 12.60 -11.85 -0.50
N GLU A 104 12.33 -13.08 -0.05
CA GLU A 104 13.31 -14.16 0.02
C GLU A 104 13.79 -14.55 -1.38
N ILE A 105 12.87 -14.70 -2.33
CA ILE A 105 13.22 -14.97 -3.74
C ILE A 105 14.08 -13.85 -4.33
N LEU A 106 13.75 -12.59 -4.05
CA LEU A 106 14.55 -11.44 -4.51
C LEU A 106 15.97 -11.44 -3.92
N ARG A 107 16.12 -11.87 -2.66
CA ARG A 107 17.44 -12.00 -2.01
C ARG A 107 18.26 -13.12 -2.65
N GLU A 108 17.65 -14.29 -2.89
CA GLU A 108 18.29 -15.40 -3.59
C GLU A 108 18.76 -14.98 -4.99
N LEU A 109 17.90 -14.31 -5.76
CA LEU A 109 18.24 -13.78 -7.10
C LEU A 109 19.43 -12.81 -7.06
N SER A 110 19.46 -11.90 -6.08
CA SER A 110 20.58 -10.97 -5.91
C SER A 110 21.88 -11.70 -5.57
N ALA A 111 21.81 -12.74 -4.72
CA ALA A 111 22.96 -13.57 -4.39
C ALA A 111 23.52 -14.31 -5.62
N ILE A 112 22.66 -14.87 -6.47
CA ILE A 112 23.07 -15.49 -7.74
C ILE A 112 23.73 -14.46 -8.66
N GLY A 113 23.14 -13.27 -8.81
CA GLY A 113 23.73 -12.20 -9.61
C GLY A 113 25.14 -11.82 -9.13
N ASN A 114 25.36 -11.81 -7.82
CA ASN A 114 26.69 -11.59 -7.24
C ASN A 114 27.64 -12.76 -7.53
N ASN A 115 27.18 -14.01 -7.38
CA ASN A 115 27.98 -15.20 -7.71
C ASN A 115 28.41 -15.18 -9.18
N LEU A 116 27.51 -14.83 -10.10
CA LEU A 116 27.81 -14.70 -11.53
C LEU A 116 28.83 -13.58 -11.80
N ASN A 117 28.68 -12.42 -11.15
CA ASN A 117 29.63 -11.32 -11.29
C ASN A 117 31.04 -11.70 -10.77
N GLN A 118 31.11 -12.42 -9.65
CA GLN A 118 32.38 -12.95 -9.13
C GLN A 118 32.98 -13.98 -10.07
N LEU A 119 32.17 -14.86 -10.67
CA LEU A 119 32.62 -15.82 -11.65
C LEU A 119 33.21 -15.13 -12.87
N ALA A 120 32.54 -14.12 -13.42
CA ALA A 120 33.03 -13.34 -14.57
C ALA A 120 34.39 -12.69 -14.27
N LYS A 121 34.55 -12.09 -13.09
CA LYS A 121 35.83 -11.47 -12.67
C LYS A 121 36.95 -12.50 -12.51
N THR A 122 36.63 -13.68 -11.97
CA THR A 122 37.62 -14.73 -11.70
C THR A 122 37.90 -15.62 -12.91
N ALA A 123 37.04 -15.63 -13.93
CA ALA A 123 37.13 -16.48 -15.11
C ALA A 123 38.48 -16.34 -15.84
N LYS A 124 39.05 -15.13 -15.89
CA LYS A 124 40.37 -14.88 -16.50
C LYS A 124 41.52 -15.63 -15.83
N PHE A 125 41.38 -15.97 -14.54
CA PHE A 125 42.43 -16.58 -13.72
C PHE A 125 42.17 -18.06 -13.41
N LEU A 126 41.01 -18.59 -13.80
CA LEU A 126 40.62 -19.97 -13.50
C LEU A 126 40.95 -20.89 -14.67
N SER A 127 41.37 -22.11 -14.36
CA SER A 127 41.46 -23.19 -15.36
C SER A 127 40.07 -23.54 -15.88
N THR A 128 39.97 -23.94 -17.14
CA THR A 128 38.72 -24.28 -17.85
C THR A 128 37.79 -25.18 -17.04
N LYS A 129 38.32 -26.30 -16.51
CA LYS A 129 37.55 -27.25 -15.69
C LYS A 129 36.95 -26.65 -14.42
N ARG A 130 37.66 -25.72 -13.77
CA ARG A 130 37.17 -25.04 -12.55
C ARG A 130 36.13 -23.98 -12.88
N LEU A 131 36.31 -23.30 -14.01
CA LEU A 131 35.35 -22.32 -14.53
C LEU A 131 34.03 -23.00 -14.88
N GLU A 132 34.08 -24.12 -15.60
CA GLU A 132 32.92 -24.94 -15.98
C GLU A 132 32.13 -25.40 -14.74
N ASN A 133 32.80 -25.99 -13.75
CA ASN A 133 32.14 -26.45 -12.52
C ASN A 133 31.40 -25.31 -11.80
N LYS A 134 32.04 -24.14 -11.67
CA LYS A 134 31.41 -22.98 -11.03
C LYS A 134 30.26 -22.39 -11.86
N ALA A 135 30.40 -22.38 -13.18
CA ALA A 135 29.34 -21.95 -14.09
C ALA A 135 28.13 -22.87 -13.99
N GLN A 136 28.36 -24.18 -13.89
CA GLN A 136 27.31 -25.18 -13.75
C GLN A 136 26.52 -24.99 -12.45
N THR A 137 27.18 -24.74 -11.32
CA THR A 137 26.50 -24.43 -10.05
C THR A 137 25.60 -23.19 -10.15
N VAL A 138 26.10 -22.11 -10.77
CA VAL A 138 25.30 -20.89 -10.96
C VAL A 138 24.08 -21.15 -11.85
N LEU A 139 24.21 -21.99 -12.88
CA LEU A 139 23.09 -22.37 -13.75
C LEU A 139 22.05 -23.24 -13.01
N GLU A 140 22.50 -24.17 -12.17
CA GLU A 140 21.62 -25.00 -11.33
C GLU A 140 20.82 -24.14 -10.34
N ASP A 141 21.45 -23.15 -9.72
CA ASP A 141 20.79 -22.19 -8.83
C ASP A 141 19.73 -21.37 -9.59
N ILE A 142 20.05 -20.89 -10.80
CA ILE A 142 19.11 -20.16 -11.66
C ILE A 142 17.92 -21.03 -12.02
N GLN A 143 18.16 -22.28 -12.44
CA GLN A 143 17.10 -23.22 -12.79
C GLN A 143 16.18 -23.50 -11.59
N THR A 144 16.76 -23.60 -10.40
CA THR A 144 16.01 -23.80 -9.15
C THR A 144 15.07 -22.63 -8.88
N ILE A 145 15.55 -21.38 -9.02
CA ILE A 145 14.67 -20.20 -8.85
C ILE A 145 13.59 -20.14 -9.93
N ILE A 146 13.93 -20.44 -11.19
CA ILE A 146 12.94 -20.49 -12.27
C ILE A 146 11.84 -21.50 -11.94
N ASN A 147 12.19 -22.67 -11.42
CA ASN A 147 11.22 -23.70 -11.04
C ASN A 147 10.34 -23.25 -9.87
N LYS A 148 10.92 -22.63 -8.82
CA LYS A 148 10.17 -22.04 -7.71
C LYS A 148 9.12 -21.03 -8.20
N LEU A 149 9.52 -20.12 -9.10
CA LEU A 149 8.62 -19.15 -9.73
C LEU A 149 7.61 -19.80 -10.71
N SER A 150 7.98 -20.93 -11.32
CA SER A 150 7.16 -21.66 -12.28
C SER A 150 5.93 -22.29 -11.63
N ASP A 151 6.07 -22.80 -10.41
CA ASP A 151 4.98 -23.44 -9.70
C ASP A 151 3.96 -22.42 -9.18
N ASP A 152 4.40 -21.21 -8.83
CA ASP A 152 3.53 -20.11 -8.41
C ASP A 152 2.60 -19.62 -9.53
N TRP A 153 3.08 -19.45 -10.78
CA TRP A 153 2.18 -19.02 -11.87
C TRP A 153 1.18 -20.11 -12.27
N LYS A 154 1.56 -21.40 -12.16
CA LYS A 154 0.65 -22.53 -12.39
C LYS A 154 -0.46 -22.59 -11.34
N ASN A 155 -0.16 -22.23 -10.09
CA ASN A 155 -1.13 -22.22 -8.98
C ASN A 155 -1.99 -20.92 -8.93
N SER A 156 -1.56 -19.85 -9.61
CA SER A 156 -2.26 -18.55 -9.63
C SER A 156 -3.59 -18.51 -10.43
N LYS A 157 -3.92 -19.55 -11.22
CA LYS A 157 -5.14 -19.60 -12.06
C LYS A 157 -6.47 -19.72 -11.29
N ARG A 158 -6.51 -19.49 -9.97
CA ARG A 158 -7.73 -19.71 -9.16
C ARG A 158 -8.08 -18.52 -8.26
N LYS A 159 -8.63 -17.47 -8.90
CA LYS A 159 -9.81 -16.71 -8.44
C LYS A 159 -10.16 -15.68 -9.52
N LYS A 160 -10.98 -16.12 -10.49
CA LYS A 160 -11.87 -15.17 -11.17
C LYS A 160 -12.87 -14.72 -10.12
N LEU A 161 -12.87 -13.41 -9.83
CA LEU A 161 -13.98 -12.75 -9.13
C LEU A 161 -15.24 -12.82 -10.00
#